data_AF-A0A0F8WZK5-F1
#
_entry.id   AF-A0A0F8WZK5-F1
#
_cell.length_a   1.000
_cell.length_b   1.000
_cell.length_c   1.000
_cell.angle_alpha   90.00
_cell.angle_beta   90.00
_cell.angle_gamma   90.00
#
_symmetry.space_group_name_H-M   'P 1'
#
loop_
_entity.id
_entity.type
_entity.pdbx_description
1 polymer ?
#
loop_
_entity_poly.entity_id
_entity_poly.type
_entity_poly.pdbx_seq_one_letter_code
_entity_poly.pdbx_strand_id
1 'polypeptide(L)'
;LGDDQSSSQAKAIGSCYFVCLIGLDIMYDDLDSVKRVAYEGIIFDRIYKIRISSWKLNSYGVLGTWELYSGSKLNYANKYYPEFVSQTSPDGVGYNGSSYPAARLNYDRFAKAYFLDVLDFTGIKKTYSDDRMIKFYEWLYGYSISPFRRSYTFGDSGSDRWYRRDVGFRAGKFSNLAKGYASWAYQSEEPTGTLLSYLTITEPPGDPVIPKSKIFPDGGAWFLEGSGSKDDLAGAMWNVKGTDWHAHSDINALHLCAYGEHVLRNSGYAAKINKDLLGFSWNYRHFDSRSGNTATINGKSHFKKYGGGIIEGFTGINIDYAKGLSNRPGQYTLPDYGNHIR
;
A
#
# COMPACT_ATOMS: atom_id res chain seq x y z
N LEU A 1 -25.97 19.67 5.64
CA LEU A 1 -24.60 19.82 5.08
C LEU A 1 -23.87 18.53 5.36
N GLY A 2 -23.70 17.70 4.32
CA GLY A 2 -23.44 16.26 4.45
C GLY A 2 -22.02 15.86 4.86
N ASP A 3 -21.95 14.76 5.60
CA ASP A 3 -20.81 14.13 6.29
C ASP A 3 -19.62 13.67 5.42
N ASP A 4 -19.62 13.93 4.11
CA ASP A 4 -18.65 13.34 3.17
C ASP A 4 -17.45 14.27 2.84
N GLN A 5 -17.38 15.47 3.44
CA GLN A 5 -16.18 16.33 3.35
C GLN A 5 -15.09 15.96 4.37
N SER A 6 -15.41 15.20 5.42
CA SER A 6 -14.48 14.89 6.50
C SER A 6 -13.29 14.01 6.06
N SER A 7 -13.49 13.12 5.08
CA SER A 7 -12.47 12.13 4.69
C SER A 7 -11.45 12.64 3.65
N SER A 8 -11.86 13.52 2.74
CA SER A 8 -10.95 14.18 1.78
C SER A 8 -10.20 15.33 2.43
N GLN A 9 -10.87 16.10 3.30
CA GLN A 9 -10.22 17.13 4.11
C GLN A 9 -9.17 16.52 5.03
N ALA A 10 -9.45 15.41 5.73
CA ALA A 10 -8.47 14.75 6.59
C ALA A 10 -7.16 14.33 5.88
N LYS A 11 -7.22 14.01 4.57
CA LYS A 11 -6.02 13.67 3.75
C LYS A 11 -5.14 14.89 3.51
N ALA A 12 -5.72 15.93 2.90
CA ALA A 12 -4.98 17.14 2.55
C ALA A 12 -4.50 17.87 3.82
N ILE A 13 -5.36 17.97 4.82
CA ILE A 13 -5.07 18.64 6.10
C ILE A 13 -3.92 17.94 6.84
N GLY A 14 -3.89 16.61 6.85
CA GLY A 14 -2.82 15.87 7.53
C GLY A 14 -1.45 16.08 6.89
N SER A 15 -1.36 15.95 5.57
CA SER A 15 -0.11 16.23 4.84
C SER A 15 0.37 17.66 5.04
N CYS A 16 -0.55 18.65 5.03
CA CYS A 16 -0.19 20.05 5.27
C CYS A 16 0.39 20.26 6.67
N TYR A 17 -0.26 19.78 7.74
CA TYR A 17 0.27 19.99 9.09
C TYR A 17 1.57 19.25 9.34
N PHE A 18 1.73 18.06 8.76
CA PHE A 18 3.01 17.35 8.79
C PHE A 18 4.13 18.22 8.21
N VAL A 19 3.93 18.79 7.01
CA VAL A 19 4.93 19.68 6.38
C VAL A 19 5.13 20.96 7.19
N CYS A 20 4.08 21.57 7.72
CA CYS A 20 4.19 22.77 8.56
C CYS A 20 5.01 22.52 9.82
N LEU A 21 4.86 21.35 10.46
CA LEU A 21 5.65 20.99 11.64
C LEU A 21 7.13 20.81 11.30
N ILE A 22 7.43 20.11 10.20
CA ILE A 22 8.83 19.97 9.73
C ILE A 22 9.42 21.34 9.39
N GLY A 23 8.67 22.22 8.72
CA GLY A 23 9.13 23.57 8.41
C GLY A 23 9.37 24.41 9.67
N LEU A 24 8.48 24.30 10.67
CA LEU A 24 8.63 24.99 11.96
C LEU A 24 9.85 24.49 12.74
N ASP A 25 10.10 23.18 12.73
CA ASP A 25 11.29 22.57 13.34
C ASP A 25 12.59 23.07 12.71
N ILE A 26 12.64 23.17 11.38
CA ILE A 26 13.80 23.70 10.65
C ILE A 26 14.10 25.15 11.04
N MET A 27 13.06 25.98 11.21
CA MET A 27 13.21 27.40 11.55
C MET A 27 13.18 27.66 13.07
N TYR A 28 13.22 26.63 13.90
CA TYR A 28 12.92 26.74 15.34
C TYR A 28 13.78 27.76 16.07
N ASP A 29 15.08 27.78 15.76
CA ASP A 29 16.08 28.68 16.35
C ASP A 29 16.17 30.04 15.65
N ASP A 30 15.67 30.14 14.42
CA ASP A 30 15.64 31.40 13.64
C ASP A 30 14.40 32.26 13.98
N LEU A 31 13.40 31.68 14.63
CA LEU A 31 12.18 32.37 15.05
C LEU A 31 12.31 32.93 16.46
N ASP A 32 11.88 34.18 16.64
CA ASP A 32 11.66 34.71 17.98
C ASP A 32 10.57 33.91 18.71
N SER A 33 10.69 33.82 20.04
CA SER A 33 9.83 32.97 20.85
C SER A 33 8.35 33.34 20.76
N VAL A 34 8.02 34.62 20.52
CA VAL A 34 6.64 35.09 20.39
C VAL A 34 6.01 34.56 19.11
N LYS A 35 6.70 34.68 17.97
CA LYS A 35 6.22 34.12 16.69
C LYS A 35 6.14 32.60 16.74
N ARG A 36 7.13 31.95 17.34
CA ARG A 36 7.14 30.49 17.46
C ARG A 36 5.92 29.99 18.22
N VAL A 37 5.66 30.53 19.41
CA VAL A 37 4.47 30.16 20.22
C VAL A 37 3.17 30.46 19.47
N ALA A 38 3.11 31.56 18.70
CA ALA A 38 1.94 31.87 17.88
C ALA A 38 1.70 30.82 16.79
N TYR A 39 2.75 30.39 16.07
CA TYR A 39 2.66 29.34 15.05
C TYR A 39 2.32 27.97 15.64
N GLU A 40 2.96 27.61 16.76
CA GLU A 40 2.63 26.40 17.53
C GLU A 40 1.16 26.38 17.94
N GLY A 41 0.63 27.51 18.43
CA GLY A 41 -0.78 27.64 18.81
C GLY A 41 -1.73 27.44 17.64
N ILE A 42 -1.42 28.01 16.47
CA ILE A 42 -2.22 27.83 15.25
C ILE A 42 -2.21 26.36 14.80
N ILE A 43 -1.04 25.73 14.77
CA ILE A 43 -0.91 24.33 14.35
C ILE A 43 -1.62 23.40 15.34
N PHE A 44 -1.39 23.60 16.65
CA PHE A 44 -2.01 22.81 17.70
C PHE A 44 -3.54 22.87 17.67
N ASP A 45 -4.13 24.08 17.49
CA ASP A 45 -5.58 24.25 17.42
C ASP A 45 -6.22 23.41 16.29
N ARG A 46 -5.43 23.12 15.25
CA ARG A 46 -5.91 22.34 14.12
C ARG A 46 -5.60 20.86 14.23
N ILE A 47 -4.44 20.50 14.79
CA ILE A 47 -4.07 19.10 14.99
C ILE A 47 -5.03 18.40 15.97
N TYR A 48 -5.49 19.06 17.04
CA TYR A 48 -6.44 18.42 17.97
C TYR A 48 -7.79 18.10 17.33
N LYS A 49 -8.15 18.80 16.24
CA LYS A 49 -9.38 18.56 15.47
C LYS A 49 -9.27 17.34 14.56
N ILE A 50 -8.07 16.78 14.38
CA ILE A 50 -7.87 15.54 13.62
C ILE A 50 -8.49 14.39 14.42
N ARG A 51 -9.69 13.99 14.02
CA ARG A 51 -10.31 12.78 14.56
C ARG A 51 -9.56 11.55 14.07
N ILE A 52 -9.15 10.70 15.01
CA ILE A 52 -8.66 9.37 14.68
C ILE A 52 -9.86 8.58 14.14
N SER A 53 -9.87 8.38 12.83
CA SER A 53 -10.93 7.68 12.11
C SER A 53 -10.33 6.48 11.35
N SER A 54 -10.98 6.04 10.26
CA SER A 54 -10.47 5.01 9.34
C SER A 54 -9.11 5.35 8.70
N TRP A 55 -8.54 6.53 8.96
CA TRP A 55 -7.29 7.05 8.41
C TRP A 55 -6.11 7.00 9.40
N LYS A 56 -6.09 6.01 10.30
CA LYS A 56 -5.14 5.91 11.43
C LYS A 56 -3.69 6.31 11.15
N LEU A 57 -3.03 5.73 10.14
CA LEU A 57 -1.63 6.09 9.83
C LEU A 57 -1.42 7.60 9.58
N ASN A 58 -2.38 8.27 8.96
CA ASN A 58 -2.28 9.70 8.72
C ASN A 58 -2.37 10.48 10.03
N SER A 59 -3.36 10.13 10.87
CA SER A 59 -3.53 10.74 12.18
C SER A 59 -2.32 10.49 13.07
N TYR A 60 -1.79 9.26 13.09
CA TYR A 60 -0.60 8.91 13.86
C TYR A 60 0.65 9.61 13.36
N GLY A 61 0.81 9.78 12.05
CA GLY A 61 1.93 10.55 11.50
C GLY A 61 1.92 12.01 11.93
N VAL A 62 0.76 12.68 11.82
CA VAL A 62 0.66 14.10 12.24
C VAL A 62 0.80 14.26 13.75
N LEU A 63 0.02 13.49 14.52
CA LEU A 63 0.04 13.60 15.98
C LEU A 63 1.38 13.13 16.56
N GLY A 64 2.00 12.10 15.99
CA GLY A 64 3.32 11.63 16.39
C GLY A 64 4.43 12.62 16.07
N THR A 65 4.31 13.37 14.96
CA THR A 65 5.25 14.47 14.64
C THR A 65 5.11 15.60 15.65
N TRP A 66 3.87 15.95 16.04
CA TRP A 66 3.65 16.92 17.13
C TRP A 66 4.24 16.43 18.46
N GLU A 67 4.04 15.16 18.81
CA GLU A 67 4.58 14.59 20.06
C GLU A 67 6.10 14.73 20.13
N LEU A 68 6.77 14.43 19.04
CA LEU A 68 8.22 14.59 18.88
C LEU A 68 8.65 16.05 18.98
N TYR A 69 8.05 16.93 18.19
CA TYR A 69 8.37 18.36 18.17
C TYR A 69 8.18 19.02 19.55
N SER A 70 7.07 18.72 20.22
CA SER A 70 6.72 19.31 21.52
C SER A 70 7.44 18.67 22.72
N GLY A 71 8.18 17.58 22.51
CA GLY A 71 8.76 16.79 23.60
C GLY A 71 7.72 16.13 24.51
N SER A 72 6.50 15.89 24.01
CA SER A 72 5.41 15.30 24.79
C SER A 72 5.43 13.77 24.75
N LYS A 73 4.54 13.13 25.51
CA LYS A 73 4.47 11.66 25.59
C LYS A 73 4.17 11.05 24.23
N LEU A 74 4.98 10.08 23.82
CA LEU A 74 4.95 9.39 22.52
C LEU A 74 3.79 8.35 22.41
N ASN A 75 2.53 8.76 22.46
CA ASN A 75 1.39 7.85 22.36
C ASN A 75 1.05 7.46 20.92
N TYR A 76 1.22 8.38 19.96
CA TYR A 76 0.88 8.19 18.55
C TYR A 76 2.08 7.77 17.73
N ALA A 77 3.27 8.30 18.01
CA ALA A 77 4.51 7.85 17.36
C ALA A 77 4.69 6.33 17.50
N ASN A 78 4.48 5.80 18.71
CA ASN A 78 4.59 4.36 19.01
C ASN A 78 3.47 3.49 18.39
N LYS A 79 2.34 4.09 17.98
CA LYS A 79 1.22 3.37 17.35
C LYS A 79 1.35 3.28 15.83
N TYR A 80 2.16 4.14 15.21
CA TYR A 80 2.27 4.21 13.77
C TYR A 80 2.78 2.89 13.17
N TYR A 81 3.94 2.39 13.64
CA TYR A 81 4.55 1.20 13.05
C TYR A 81 3.70 -0.06 13.22
N PRO A 82 3.13 -0.38 14.41
CA PRO A 82 2.16 -1.48 14.56
C PRO A 82 0.96 -1.40 13.59
N GLU A 83 0.44 -0.21 13.33
CA GLU A 83 -0.66 0.00 12.38
C GLU A 83 -0.20 -0.09 10.92
N PHE A 84 1.07 0.17 10.63
CA PHE A 84 1.61 -0.05 9.29
C PHE A 84 1.73 -1.55 9.02
N VAL A 85 2.34 -2.28 9.94
CA VAL A 85 2.60 -3.72 9.77
C VAL A 85 1.34 -4.57 9.93
N SER A 86 0.24 -4.03 10.47
CA SER A 86 -1.05 -4.74 10.44
C SER A 86 -1.66 -4.82 9.04
N GLN A 87 -1.18 -4.02 8.09
CA GLN A 87 -1.73 -3.88 6.73
C GLN A 87 -0.82 -4.45 5.64
N THR A 88 0.32 -5.01 6.01
CA THR A 88 1.26 -5.70 5.12
C THR A 88 1.39 -7.15 5.57
N SER A 89 1.96 -8.04 4.76
CA SER A 89 2.36 -9.37 5.18
C SER A 89 3.79 -9.38 5.74
N PRO A 90 4.21 -10.45 6.45
CA PRO A 90 5.60 -10.62 6.86
C PRO A 90 6.61 -10.59 5.70
N ASP A 91 6.19 -11.00 4.50
CA ASP A 91 6.99 -10.96 3.28
C ASP A 91 6.80 -9.68 2.42
N GLY A 92 6.09 -8.68 2.95
CA GLY A 92 6.05 -7.31 2.40
C GLY A 92 4.86 -6.97 1.50
N VAL A 93 3.96 -7.91 1.20
CA VAL A 93 2.78 -7.65 0.36
C VAL A 93 1.75 -6.80 1.10
N GLY A 94 1.28 -5.70 0.49
CA GLY A 94 0.23 -4.86 1.07
C GLY A 94 -1.16 -5.51 0.94
N TYR A 95 -1.87 -5.78 2.04
CA TYR A 95 -3.18 -6.47 2.03
C TYR A 95 -4.31 -5.68 1.37
N ASN A 96 -4.11 -4.38 1.17
CA ASN A 96 -5.04 -3.44 0.56
C ASN A 96 -5.03 -3.46 -0.98
N GLY A 97 -4.36 -4.43 -1.60
CA GLY A 97 -4.25 -4.57 -3.04
C GLY A 97 -2.97 -3.96 -3.62
N SER A 98 -2.84 -3.95 -4.95
CA SER A 98 -1.60 -3.59 -5.62
C SER A 98 -1.37 -2.07 -5.81
N SER A 99 -2.41 -1.25 -6.01
CA SER A 99 -2.25 0.20 -6.23
C SER A 99 -2.45 1.03 -4.96
N TYR A 100 -3.29 0.56 -4.03
CA TYR A 100 -3.65 1.32 -2.84
C TYR A 100 -2.47 1.59 -1.90
N PRO A 101 -1.47 0.69 -1.72
CA PRO A 101 -0.25 0.98 -0.98
C PRO A 101 0.53 2.15 -1.58
N ALA A 102 0.67 2.19 -2.92
CA ALA A 102 1.30 3.29 -3.62
C ALA A 102 0.55 4.61 -3.40
N ALA A 103 -0.79 4.58 -3.44
CA ALA A 103 -1.62 5.76 -3.12
C ALA A 103 -1.39 6.29 -1.70
N ARG A 104 -0.91 5.45 -0.78
CA ARG A 104 -0.70 5.79 0.63
C ARG A 104 0.73 6.20 0.97
N LEU A 105 1.70 5.61 0.28
CA LEU A 105 3.10 5.64 0.69
C LEU A 105 4.04 6.10 -0.43
N ASN A 106 3.50 6.24 -1.65
CA ASN A 106 4.23 6.66 -2.85
C ASN A 106 3.62 7.89 -3.57
N TYR A 107 2.74 8.64 -2.89
CA TYR A 107 2.01 9.76 -3.53
C TYR A 107 1.85 10.98 -2.61
N ASP A 108 0.62 11.43 -2.35
CA ASP A 108 0.30 12.74 -1.74
C ASP A 108 0.01 12.69 -0.23
N ARG A 109 0.07 11.50 0.38
CA ARG A 109 -0.24 11.29 1.80
C ARG A 109 1.03 11.38 2.65
N PHE A 110 1.63 12.55 2.68
CA PHE A 110 2.95 12.78 3.26
C PHE A 110 3.07 12.36 4.72
N ALA A 111 2.08 12.67 5.57
CA ALA A 111 2.08 12.22 6.96
C ALA A 111 2.07 10.69 7.10
N LYS A 112 1.54 9.95 6.12
CA LYS A 112 1.69 8.49 6.07
C LYS A 112 3.08 8.13 5.57
N ALA A 113 3.50 8.63 4.41
CA ALA A 113 4.71 8.15 3.76
C ALA A 113 6.00 8.54 4.51
N TYR A 114 6.13 9.80 4.89
CA TYR A 114 7.36 10.40 5.41
C TYR A 114 7.52 10.32 6.92
N PHE A 115 6.46 9.96 7.66
CA PHE A 115 6.62 9.77 9.10
C PHE A 115 7.51 8.56 9.43
N LEU A 116 7.67 7.61 8.51
CA LEU A 116 8.68 6.56 8.62
C LEU A 116 10.10 7.14 8.73
N ASP A 117 10.41 8.16 7.91
CA ASP A 117 11.70 8.84 7.92
C ASP A 117 11.94 9.56 9.25
N VAL A 118 10.90 10.21 9.80
CA VAL A 118 10.93 10.85 11.12
C VAL A 118 11.20 9.84 12.23
N LEU A 119 10.51 8.69 12.22
CA LEU A 119 10.72 7.63 13.21
C LEU A 119 12.13 7.06 13.18
N ASP A 120 12.73 6.93 11.99
CA ASP A 120 14.10 6.43 11.84
C ASP A 120 15.13 7.47 12.32
N PHE A 121 14.97 8.71 11.86
CA PHE A 121 15.82 9.85 12.20
C PHE A 121 15.87 10.10 13.71
N THR A 122 14.72 10.09 14.37
CA THR A 122 14.61 10.28 15.83
C THR A 122 15.01 9.05 16.64
N GLY A 123 15.26 7.91 15.99
CA GLY A 123 15.65 6.66 16.66
C GLY A 123 14.50 5.93 17.38
N ILE A 124 13.26 6.43 17.32
CA ILE A 124 12.09 5.75 17.92
C ILE A 124 11.91 4.35 17.31
N LYS A 125 12.06 4.24 15.99
CA LYS A 125 11.99 2.96 15.28
C LYS A 125 12.93 3.02 14.08
N LYS A 126 13.89 2.10 14.04
CA LYS A 126 14.70 1.84 12.85
C LYS A 126 13.83 1.20 11.78
N THR A 127 13.37 2.01 10.83
CA THR A 127 12.50 1.59 9.71
C THR A 127 13.31 1.24 8.47
N TYR A 128 14.47 1.88 8.25
CA TYR A 128 15.33 1.62 7.09
C TYR A 128 15.98 0.23 7.14
N SER A 129 16.30 -0.25 8.35
CA SER A 129 16.88 -1.59 8.57
C SER A 129 15.83 -2.65 8.95
N ASP A 130 14.54 -2.32 8.87
CA ASP A 130 13.47 -3.24 9.25
C ASP A 130 13.13 -4.18 8.09
N ASP A 131 13.34 -5.49 8.28
CA ASP A 131 13.17 -6.52 7.25
C ASP A 131 11.79 -6.45 6.54
N ARG A 132 10.72 -6.17 7.29
CA ARG A 132 9.38 -6.07 6.71
C ARG A 132 9.18 -4.80 5.89
N MET A 133 9.79 -3.68 6.30
CA MET A 133 9.78 -2.44 5.51
C MET A 133 10.55 -2.62 4.22
N ILE A 134 11.73 -3.25 4.29
CA ILE A 134 12.58 -3.55 3.13
C ILE A 134 11.77 -4.36 2.12
N LYS A 135 11.23 -5.50 2.56
CA LYS A 135 10.41 -6.38 1.72
C LYS A 135 9.17 -5.67 1.16
N PHE A 136 8.54 -4.79 1.94
CA PHE A 136 7.40 -4.01 1.48
C PHE A 136 7.77 -3.07 0.34
N TYR A 137 8.85 -2.30 0.44
CA TYR A 137 9.23 -1.38 -0.64
C TYR A 137 9.76 -2.13 -1.87
N GLU A 138 10.44 -3.27 -1.70
CA GLU A 138 10.78 -4.15 -2.82
C GLU A 138 9.52 -4.68 -3.54
N TRP A 139 8.51 -5.10 -2.79
CA TRP A 139 7.22 -5.52 -3.36
C TRP A 139 6.50 -4.35 -4.04
N LEU A 140 6.44 -3.18 -3.39
CA LEU A 140 5.73 -2.00 -3.87
C LEU A 140 6.21 -1.55 -5.25
N TYR A 141 7.53 -1.51 -5.47
CA TYR A 141 8.09 -1.06 -6.74
C TYR A 141 8.27 -2.18 -7.75
N GLY A 142 8.52 -3.42 -7.31
CA GLY A 142 8.81 -4.54 -8.22
C GLY A 142 7.59 -5.37 -8.62
N TYR A 143 6.56 -5.45 -7.78
CA TYR A 143 5.51 -6.48 -7.90
C TYR A 143 4.09 -5.93 -7.75
N SER A 144 3.92 -4.70 -7.27
CA SER A 144 2.61 -4.04 -7.24
C SER A 144 2.17 -3.55 -8.64
N ILE A 145 3.03 -3.67 -9.65
CA ILE A 145 2.80 -3.22 -11.03
C ILE A 145 3.23 -4.27 -12.06
N SER A 146 2.60 -4.22 -13.23
CA SER A 146 2.88 -5.04 -14.41
C SER A 146 4.16 -4.57 -15.15
N PRO A 147 4.65 -5.34 -16.14
CA PRO A 147 5.81 -4.94 -16.95
C PRO A 147 5.64 -3.59 -17.68
N PHE A 148 4.41 -3.23 -18.05
CA PHE A 148 4.06 -1.93 -18.62
C PHE A 148 3.67 -0.88 -17.55
N ARG A 149 4.04 -1.12 -16.29
CA ARG A 149 4.00 -0.17 -15.16
C ARG A 149 2.59 0.30 -14.81
N ARG A 150 1.62 -0.59 -14.93
CA ARG A 150 0.25 -0.38 -14.45
C ARG A 150 -0.06 -1.36 -13.34
N SER A 151 -0.91 -0.99 -12.40
CA SER A 151 -1.21 -1.87 -11.28
C SER A 151 -1.95 -3.13 -11.70
N TYR A 152 -1.61 -4.26 -11.09
CA TYR A 152 -2.52 -5.41 -11.00
C TYR A 152 -3.81 -4.99 -10.25
N THR A 153 -4.95 -5.61 -10.52
CA THR A 153 -6.26 -5.14 -9.99
C THR A 153 -6.77 -5.93 -8.79
N PHE A 154 -5.89 -6.31 -7.86
CA PHE A 154 -6.30 -6.91 -6.58
C PHE A 154 -6.72 -5.83 -5.57
N GLY A 155 -7.72 -6.12 -4.75
CA GLY A 155 -8.27 -5.19 -3.76
C GLY A 155 -8.68 -3.84 -4.37
N ASP A 156 -8.57 -2.75 -3.59
CA ASP A 156 -8.88 -1.40 -4.08
C ASP A 156 -7.83 -0.86 -5.07
N SER A 157 -7.72 -1.49 -6.24
CA SER A 157 -6.74 -1.14 -7.27
C SER A 157 -7.35 -0.84 -8.63
N GLY A 158 -6.94 0.27 -9.24
CA GLY A 158 -7.35 0.66 -10.59
C GLY A 158 -6.33 0.23 -11.64
N SER A 159 -6.79 -0.27 -12.79
CA SER A 159 -5.92 -0.80 -13.86
C SER A 159 -5.09 0.25 -14.58
N ASP A 160 -5.50 1.51 -14.53
CA ASP A 160 -4.78 2.66 -15.07
C ASP A 160 -3.91 3.37 -14.03
N ARG A 161 -3.96 2.94 -12.76
CA ARG A 161 -3.40 3.68 -11.63
C ARG A 161 -2.14 3.01 -11.12
N TRP A 162 -1.02 3.70 -11.27
CA TRP A 162 0.09 3.53 -10.33
C TRP A 162 0.48 4.91 -9.80
N TYR A 163 0.23 5.10 -8.51
CA TYR A 163 0.43 6.38 -7.86
C TYR A 163 1.92 6.60 -7.60
N ARG A 164 2.48 7.68 -8.16
CA ARG A 164 3.90 8.01 -8.05
C ARG A 164 4.15 9.50 -7.88
N ARG A 165 5.07 9.84 -6.97
CA ARG A 165 5.63 11.18 -6.71
C ARG A 165 7.09 11.09 -6.26
N ASP A 166 7.71 12.23 -5.96
CA ASP A 166 9.06 12.36 -5.40
C ASP A 166 9.35 11.45 -4.19
N VAL A 167 8.35 11.12 -3.38
CA VAL A 167 8.50 10.20 -2.25
C VAL A 167 9.03 8.81 -2.63
N GLY A 168 8.91 8.39 -3.89
CA GLY A 168 9.42 7.09 -4.33
C GLY A 168 10.93 7.03 -4.48
N PHE A 169 11.56 8.18 -4.65
CA PHE A 169 13.01 8.28 -4.85
C PHE A 169 13.81 7.99 -3.58
N ARG A 170 13.17 8.01 -2.40
CA ARG A 170 13.80 7.57 -1.15
C ARG A 170 13.84 6.05 -0.99
N ALA A 171 13.37 5.27 -1.97
CA ALA A 171 13.34 3.79 -1.89
C ALA A 171 14.71 3.19 -1.53
N GLY A 172 15.80 3.81 -1.96
CA GLY A 172 17.16 3.39 -1.62
C GLY A 172 17.52 3.43 -0.14
N LYS A 173 16.77 4.19 0.67
CA LYS A 173 16.93 4.13 2.14
C LYS A 173 16.54 2.78 2.72
N PHE A 174 15.67 2.02 2.05
CA PHE A 174 15.23 0.72 2.51
C PHE A 174 16.10 -0.40 1.95
N SER A 175 16.35 -0.43 0.64
CA SER A 175 17.35 -1.32 0.06
C SER A 175 17.81 -0.88 -1.33
N ASN A 176 19.00 -1.34 -1.74
CA ASN A 176 19.48 -1.17 -3.11
C ASN A 176 18.54 -1.83 -4.14
N LEU A 177 17.88 -2.94 -3.77
CA LEU A 177 16.92 -3.60 -4.65
C LEU A 177 15.63 -2.77 -4.80
N ALA A 178 15.12 -2.20 -3.71
CA ALA A 178 14.00 -1.25 -3.77
C ALA A 178 14.36 0.00 -4.59
N LYS A 179 15.60 0.51 -4.48
CA LYS A 179 16.13 1.59 -5.33
C LYS A 179 16.06 1.22 -6.81
N GLY A 180 16.57 0.05 -7.18
CA GLY A 180 16.59 -0.42 -8.56
C GLY A 180 15.20 -0.65 -9.14
N TYR A 181 14.28 -1.25 -8.36
CA TYR A 181 12.88 -1.40 -8.76
C TYR A 181 12.17 -0.06 -8.90
N ALA A 182 12.41 0.89 -7.98
CA ALA A 182 11.85 2.23 -8.10
C ALA A 182 12.37 2.92 -9.37
N SER A 183 13.67 2.87 -9.65
CA SER A 183 14.24 3.42 -10.90
C SER A 183 13.61 2.81 -12.16
N TRP A 184 13.39 1.49 -12.18
CA TRP A 184 12.69 0.82 -13.29
C TRP A 184 11.23 1.29 -13.42
N ALA A 185 10.52 1.40 -12.31
CA ALA A 185 9.11 1.78 -12.26
C ALA A 185 8.87 3.27 -12.62
N TYR A 186 9.81 4.14 -12.23
CA TYR A 186 9.83 5.57 -12.56
C TYR A 186 10.45 5.85 -13.92
N GLN A 187 10.97 4.85 -14.63
CA GLN A 187 11.58 5.01 -15.96
C GLN A 187 12.75 6.01 -15.95
N SER A 188 13.51 6.05 -14.86
CA SER A 188 14.61 7.02 -14.65
C SER A 188 14.17 8.48 -14.75
N GLU A 189 12.90 8.80 -14.42
CA GLU A 189 12.49 10.17 -14.14
C GLU A 189 13.32 10.77 -13.00
N GLU A 190 13.43 12.10 -12.94
CA GLU A 190 14.08 12.82 -11.84
C GLU A 190 13.05 13.28 -10.79
N PRO A 191 13.42 13.37 -9.50
CA PRO A 191 12.52 13.85 -8.46
C PRO A 191 12.20 15.33 -8.62
N THR A 192 10.97 15.72 -8.24
CA THR A 192 10.62 17.13 -8.08
C THR A 192 11.23 17.70 -6.80
N GLY A 193 11.80 18.92 -6.85
CA GLY A 193 12.36 19.61 -5.69
C GLY A 193 11.30 20.18 -4.75
N THR A 194 10.89 19.39 -3.75
CA THR A 194 10.03 19.78 -2.63
C THR A 194 10.85 19.81 -1.35
N LEU A 195 10.35 20.44 -0.28
CA LEU A 195 11.02 20.41 1.03
C LEU A 195 11.27 18.97 1.50
N LEU A 196 10.27 18.10 1.38
CA LEU A 196 10.40 16.72 1.83
C LEU A 196 11.37 15.92 0.95
N SER A 197 11.37 16.14 -0.37
CA SER A 197 12.33 15.48 -1.25
C SER A 197 13.76 15.95 -1.02
N TYR A 198 13.97 17.23 -0.72
CA TYR A 198 15.28 17.77 -0.31
C TYR A 198 15.81 17.09 0.97
N LEU A 199 14.94 16.86 1.96
CA LEU A 199 15.32 16.23 3.22
C LEU A 199 15.54 14.72 3.11
N THR A 200 14.88 14.05 2.17
CA THR A 200 14.80 12.58 2.14
C THR A 200 15.49 11.92 0.96
N ILE A 201 15.76 12.63 -0.13
CA ILE A 201 16.51 12.07 -1.25
C ILE A 201 17.98 12.40 -1.04
N THR A 202 18.70 11.45 -0.45
CA THR A 202 20.12 11.60 -0.13
C THR A 202 21.04 11.02 -1.20
N GLU A 203 20.48 10.31 -2.18
CA GLU A 203 21.20 9.66 -3.26
C GLU A 203 20.44 9.83 -4.58
N PRO A 204 21.15 9.87 -5.73
CA PRO A 204 20.50 9.87 -7.04
C PRO A 204 19.72 8.57 -7.28
N PRO A 205 18.78 8.56 -8.24
CA PRO A 205 18.16 7.32 -8.73
C PRO A 205 19.24 6.28 -9.07
N GLY A 206 18.96 5.00 -8.78
CA GLY A 206 19.89 3.91 -9.08
C GLY A 206 19.70 3.36 -10.50
N ASP A 207 20.53 2.41 -10.90
CA ASP A 207 20.31 1.66 -12.14
C ASP A 207 18.99 0.87 -12.06
N PRO A 208 18.17 0.88 -13.13
CA PRO A 208 16.90 0.16 -13.13
C PRO A 208 17.12 -1.35 -13.03
N VAL A 209 16.43 -1.98 -12.08
CA VAL A 209 16.41 -3.44 -11.92
C VAL A 209 15.05 -3.95 -12.36
N ILE A 210 15.04 -4.93 -13.27
CA ILE A 210 13.80 -5.56 -13.74
C ILE A 210 13.39 -6.65 -12.74
N PRO A 211 12.14 -6.66 -12.25
CA PRO A 211 11.65 -7.70 -11.37
C PRO A 211 11.58 -9.05 -12.09
N LYS A 212 12.01 -10.11 -11.39
CA LYS A 212 11.89 -11.51 -11.84
C LYS A 212 10.74 -12.19 -11.11
N SER A 213 10.34 -13.38 -11.56
CA SER A 213 9.35 -14.18 -10.83
C SER A 213 9.70 -14.32 -9.35
N LYS A 214 8.69 -14.17 -8.49
CA LYS A 214 8.84 -14.27 -7.03
C LYS A 214 7.57 -14.81 -6.38
N ILE A 215 7.78 -15.68 -5.40
CA ILE A 215 6.74 -16.19 -4.52
C ILE A 215 6.84 -15.47 -3.18
N PHE A 216 5.70 -14.96 -2.73
CA PHE A 216 5.48 -14.36 -1.42
C PHE A 216 4.57 -15.33 -0.64
N PRO A 217 5.12 -16.20 0.23
CA PRO A 217 4.35 -17.20 0.98
C PRO A 217 3.09 -16.68 1.70
N ASP A 218 3.10 -15.42 2.14
CA ASP A 218 2.01 -14.76 2.86
C ASP A 218 1.19 -13.79 2.00
N GLY A 219 1.53 -13.63 0.70
CA GLY A 219 0.96 -12.60 -0.16
C GLY A 219 0.48 -13.06 -1.55
N GLY A 220 1.18 -13.99 -2.19
CA GLY A 220 0.86 -14.42 -3.55
C GLY A 220 2.07 -14.90 -4.36
N ALA A 221 1.90 -15.06 -5.66
CA ALA A 221 2.97 -15.42 -6.58
C ALA A 221 2.92 -14.54 -7.83
N TRP A 222 4.07 -14.07 -8.29
CA TRP A 222 4.23 -13.29 -9.50
C TRP A 222 5.18 -14.03 -10.43
N PHE A 223 4.70 -14.28 -11.65
CA PHE A 223 5.40 -14.99 -12.71
C PHE A 223 5.67 -14.00 -13.83
N LEU A 224 6.93 -13.70 -14.07
CA LEU A 224 7.37 -12.61 -14.96
C LEU A 224 8.35 -13.18 -15.98
N GLU A 225 8.10 -12.92 -17.27
CA GLU A 225 9.08 -13.20 -18.33
C GLU A 225 10.42 -12.50 -18.06
N GLY A 226 10.36 -11.28 -17.52
CA GLY A 226 11.52 -10.60 -16.93
C GLY A 226 12.53 -10.08 -17.93
N SER A 227 12.14 -9.86 -19.20
CA SER A 227 12.98 -9.22 -20.21
C SER A 227 13.09 -7.70 -19.99
N GLY A 228 12.10 -7.12 -19.30
CA GLY A 228 11.98 -5.69 -19.07
C GLY A 228 11.21 -4.95 -20.17
N SER A 229 10.76 -5.67 -21.20
CA SER A 229 9.85 -5.14 -22.19
C SER A 229 8.50 -4.84 -21.55
N LYS A 230 7.85 -3.77 -22.02
CA LYS A 230 6.44 -3.50 -21.67
C LYS A 230 5.51 -4.62 -22.20
N ASP A 231 5.96 -5.36 -23.20
CA ASP A 231 5.19 -6.39 -23.89
C ASP A 231 5.31 -7.78 -23.23
N ASP A 232 6.15 -7.89 -22.19
CA ASP A 232 6.39 -9.13 -21.44
C ASP A 232 5.09 -9.79 -20.97
N LEU A 233 5.07 -11.12 -21.05
CA LEU A 233 4.06 -11.92 -20.36
C LEU A 233 4.30 -11.84 -18.86
N ALA A 234 3.22 -11.56 -18.12
CA ALA A 234 3.24 -11.58 -16.68
C ALA A 234 1.93 -12.12 -16.10
N GLY A 235 2.03 -12.95 -15.08
CA GLY A 235 0.92 -13.46 -14.31
C GLY A 235 1.10 -13.18 -12.83
N ALA A 236 0.02 -12.89 -12.13
CA ALA A 236 0.00 -12.78 -10.68
C ALA A 236 -1.16 -13.58 -10.10
N MET A 237 -0.88 -14.32 -9.03
CA MET A 237 -1.88 -15.00 -8.21
C MET A 237 -1.92 -14.35 -6.82
N TRP A 238 -3.10 -13.86 -6.44
CA TRP A 238 -3.31 -13.22 -5.15
C TRP A 238 -3.72 -14.23 -4.08
N ASN A 239 -2.92 -14.40 -3.04
CA ASN A 239 -3.29 -15.23 -1.90
C ASN A 239 -2.65 -14.72 -0.61
N VAL A 240 -3.26 -13.68 -0.04
CA VAL A 240 -2.79 -13.06 1.20
C VAL A 240 -3.26 -13.81 2.44
N LYS A 241 -2.42 -13.94 3.47
CA LYS A 241 -2.82 -14.55 4.76
C LYS A 241 -3.52 -13.59 5.73
N GLY A 242 -3.46 -12.28 5.46
CA GLY A 242 -4.11 -11.23 6.24
C GLY A 242 -5.04 -10.38 5.39
N THR A 243 -5.72 -9.42 6.02
CA THR A 243 -6.71 -8.58 5.36
C THR A 243 -6.56 -7.13 5.81
N ASP A 244 -6.99 -6.23 4.94
CA ASP A 244 -7.29 -4.83 5.23
C ASP A 244 -8.75 -4.54 4.82
N TRP A 245 -9.29 -3.40 5.21
CA TRP A 245 -10.62 -2.96 4.74
C TRP A 245 -10.70 -2.83 3.22
N HIS A 246 -9.59 -2.48 2.57
CA HIS A 246 -9.48 -2.33 1.12
C HIS A 246 -9.24 -3.66 0.37
N ALA A 247 -9.16 -4.79 1.07
CA ALA A 247 -9.11 -6.11 0.45
C ALA A 247 -10.46 -6.48 -0.19
N HIS A 248 -10.44 -7.33 -1.21
CA HIS A 248 -11.63 -7.86 -1.89
C HIS A 248 -11.77 -9.37 -1.64
N SER A 249 -12.84 -9.98 -2.14
CA SER A 249 -13.05 -11.44 -2.06
C SER A 249 -12.32 -12.16 -3.21
N ASP A 250 -11.05 -11.83 -3.44
CA ASP A 250 -10.21 -12.16 -4.61
C ASP A 250 -9.05 -13.13 -4.29
N ILE A 251 -9.18 -13.91 -3.21
CA ILE A 251 -8.19 -14.95 -2.87
C ILE A 251 -8.16 -16.04 -3.93
N ASN A 252 -6.96 -16.51 -4.31
CA ASN A 252 -6.71 -17.36 -5.48
C ASN A 252 -7.11 -16.73 -6.82
N ALA A 253 -7.37 -15.42 -6.87
CA ALA A 253 -7.63 -14.76 -8.14
C ALA A 253 -6.35 -14.62 -8.96
N LEU A 254 -6.51 -14.73 -10.28
CA LEU A 254 -5.44 -14.53 -11.25
C LEU A 254 -5.56 -13.17 -11.94
N HIS A 255 -4.42 -12.62 -12.32
CA HIS A 255 -4.30 -11.48 -13.22
C HIS A 255 -3.20 -11.76 -14.23
N LEU A 256 -3.50 -11.63 -15.52
CA LEU A 256 -2.56 -11.84 -16.63
C LEU A 256 -2.40 -10.57 -17.45
N CYS A 257 -1.16 -10.30 -17.82
CA CYS A 257 -0.70 -9.20 -18.64
C CYS A 257 0.10 -9.76 -19.81
N ALA A 258 -0.10 -9.23 -21.02
CA ALA A 258 0.72 -9.56 -22.19
C ALA A 258 0.63 -8.41 -23.20
N TYR A 259 1.69 -8.20 -23.98
CA TYR A 259 1.70 -7.24 -25.09
C TYR A 259 1.32 -5.80 -24.67
N GLY A 260 1.76 -5.37 -23.49
CA GLY A 260 1.51 -4.03 -22.98
C GLY A 260 0.10 -3.83 -22.41
N GLU A 261 -0.69 -4.89 -22.30
CA GLU A 261 -2.10 -4.81 -21.92
C GLU A 261 -2.47 -5.77 -20.77
N HIS A 262 -3.58 -5.44 -20.10
CA HIS A 262 -4.24 -6.35 -19.16
C HIS A 262 -5.12 -7.33 -19.95
N VAL A 263 -4.75 -8.61 -19.99
CA VAL A 263 -5.49 -9.65 -20.75
C VAL A 263 -6.53 -10.33 -19.88
N LEU A 264 -6.20 -10.61 -18.62
CA LEU A 264 -7.13 -11.13 -17.61
C LEU A 264 -7.00 -10.27 -16.37
N ARG A 265 -8.08 -9.57 -15.97
CA ARG A 265 -8.05 -8.64 -14.84
C ARG A 265 -9.25 -8.84 -13.91
N ASN A 266 -9.04 -8.55 -12.64
CA ASN A 266 -10.12 -8.48 -11.66
C ASN A 266 -10.81 -7.10 -11.76
N SER A 267 -12.04 -6.97 -11.25
CA SER A 267 -12.79 -5.71 -11.36
C SER A 267 -12.09 -4.52 -10.71
N GLY A 268 -11.32 -4.77 -9.64
CA GLY A 268 -10.58 -3.75 -8.91
C GLY A 268 -11.47 -2.62 -8.40
N TYR A 269 -10.94 -1.39 -8.40
CA TYR A 269 -11.58 -0.20 -7.85
C TYR A 269 -11.66 0.94 -8.84
N ALA A 270 -12.90 1.36 -9.13
CA ALA A 270 -13.19 2.41 -10.09
C ALA A 270 -14.07 3.56 -9.55
N ALA A 271 -14.64 3.44 -8.33
CA ALA A 271 -15.52 4.47 -7.76
C ALA A 271 -15.38 4.63 -6.26
N LYS A 272 -15.95 5.71 -5.71
CA LYS A 272 -16.01 5.97 -4.27
C LYS A 272 -16.64 4.79 -3.52
N ILE A 273 -16.21 4.62 -2.26
CA ILE A 273 -16.79 3.66 -1.32
C ILE A 273 -18.31 3.86 -1.27
N ASN A 274 -19.06 2.74 -1.23
CA ASN A 274 -20.52 2.72 -1.15
C ASN A 274 -21.25 3.44 -2.31
N LYS A 275 -20.58 3.63 -3.45
CA LYS A 275 -21.22 4.16 -4.66
C LYS A 275 -21.14 3.17 -5.80
N ASP A 276 -22.30 2.90 -6.37
CA ASP A 276 -22.43 2.08 -7.58
C ASP A 276 -21.82 2.82 -8.77
N LEU A 277 -21.27 2.06 -9.72
CA LEU A 277 -20.64 2.60 -10.91
C LEU A 277 -20.96 1.73 -12.11
N LEU A 278 -21.46 2.35 -13.18
CA LEU A 278 -21.75 1.66 -14.45
C LEU A 278 -22.62 0.40 -14.26
N GLY A 279 -23.59 0.45 -13.34
CA GLY A 279 -24.47 -0.68 -13.02
C GLY A 279 -23.88 -1.72 -12.06
N PHE A 280 -22.63 -1.58 -11.64
CA PHE A 280 -22.00 -2.47 -10.67
C PHE A 280 -22.01 -1.88 -9.26
N SER A 281 -22.56 -2.63 -8.32
CA SER A 281 -22.65 -2.16 -6.94
C SER A 281 -21.30 -2.15 -6.22
N TRP A 282 -21.20 -1.39 -5.13
CA TRP A 282 -20.05 -1.54 -4.21
C TRP A 282 -19.90 -2.98 -3.72
N ASN A 283 -21.02 -3.63 -3.35
CA ASN A 283 -20.99 -4.98 -2.81
C ASN A 283 -20.50 -6.02 -3.82
N TYR A 284 -20.91 -5.89 -5.08
CA TYR A 284 -20.41 -6.77 -6.14
C TYR A 284 -18.90 -6.67 -6.29
N ARG A 285 -18.36 -5.44 -6.41
CA ARG A 285 -16.91 -5.25 -6.63
C ARG A 285 -16.07 -5.57 -5.41
N HIS A 286 -16.57 -5.32 -4.20
CA HIS A 286 -15.78 -5.38 -2.97
C HIS A 286 -15.94 -6.70 -2.20
N PHE A 287 -17.11 -7.33 -2.24
CA PHE A 287 -17.44 -8.50 -1.42
C PHE A 287 -17.78 -9.76 -2.22
N ASP A 288 -17.99 -9.66 -3.54
CA ASP A 288 -18.39 -10.78 -4.37
C ASP A 288 -17.21 -11.35 -5.16
N SER A 289 -16.90 -12.64 -4.96
CA SER A 289 -15.81 -13.33 -5.66
C SER A 289 -16.05 -13.44 -7.17
N ARG A 290 -17.31 -13.30 -7.64
CA ARG A 290 -17.64 -13.26 -9.08
C ARG A 290 -17.13 -12.02 -9.80
N SER A 291 -16.62 -11.03 -9.05
CA SER A 291 -15.98 -9.84 -9.62
C SER A 291 -14.48 -10.03 -9.92
N GLY A 292 -13.91 -11.16 -9.49
CA GLY A 292 -12.52 -11.54 -9.77
C GLY A 292 -12.40 -12.82 -10.59
N ASN A 293 -11.19 -13.11 -11.04
CA ASN A 293 -10.84 -14.35 -11.76
C ASN A 293 -10.51 -15.46 -10.75
N THR A 294 -11.48 -15.79 -9.91
CA THR A 294 -11.39 -16.85 -8.90
C THR A 294 -12.60 -17.79 -9.00
N ALA A 295 -12.48 -18.98 -8.45
CA ALA A 295 -13.57 -19.93 -8.36
C ALA A 295 -14.63 -19.50 -7.32
N THR A 296 -15.86 -19.95 -7.54
CA THR A 296 -16.92 -19.97 -6.52
C THR A 296 -17.44 -21.39 -6.36
N ILE A 297 -18.00 -21.71 -5.19
CA ILE A 297 -18.60 -23.03 -4.93
C ILE A 297 -20.10 -22.84 -4.77
N ASN A 298 -20.90 -23.46 -5.64
CA ASN A 298 -22.37 -23.33 -5.67
C ASN A 298 -22.83 -21.86 -5.75
N GLY A 299 -22.12 -21.04 -6.53
CA GLY A 299 -22.40 -19.60 -6.69
C GLY A 299 -22.12 -18.75 -5.44
N LYS A 300 -21.53 -19.33 -4.38
CA LYS A 300 -21.19 -18.61 -3.15
C LYS A 300 -19.79 -18.00 -3.24
N SER A 301 -19.71 -16.75 -2.82
CA SER A 301 -18.43 -16.03 -2.67
C SER A 301 -17.60 -16.57 -1.51
N HIS A 302 -16.33 -16.23 -1.52
CA HIS A 302 -15.43 -16.47 -0.39
C HIS A 302 -15.97 -15.78 0.87
N PHE A 303 -15.98 -16.51 1.99
CA PHE A 303 -16.40 -15.97 3.28
C PHE A 303 -15.39 -14.94 3.84
N LYS A 304 -14.12 -15.09 3.47
CA LYS A 304 -13.01 -14.25 3.90
C LYS A 304 -12.30 -13.64 2.70
N LYS A 305 -11.72 -12.47 2.94
CA LYS A 305 -10.88 -11.70 2.03
C LYS A 305 -9.38 -12.02 2.19
N TYR A 306 -9.09 -13.17 2.78
CA TYR A 306 -7.75 -13.69 3.03
C TYR A 306 -7.80 -15.21 3.06
N GLY A 307 -6.68 -15.83 2.68
CA GLY A 307 -6.53 -17.27 2.56
C GLY A 307 -5.47 -17.85 3.50
N GLY A 308 -4.89 -18.96 3.05
CA GLY A 308 -3.81 -19.69 3.68
C GLY A 308 -2.43 -19.40 3.08
N GLY A 309 -2.32 -18.49 2.11
CA GLY A 309 -1.06 -18.16 1.44
C GLY A 309 -0.68 -19.16 0.35
N ILE A 310 0.57 -19.05 -0.11
CA ILE A 310 1.19 -20.01 -1.01
C ILE A 310 1.72 -21.18 -0.17
N ILE A 311 1.23 -22.39 -0.44
CA ILE A 311 1.57 -23.61 0.32
C ILE A 311 2.59 -24.50 -0.39
N GLU A 312 2.81 -24.25 -1.68
CA GLU A 312 3.74 -24.99 -2.53
C GLU A 312 4.10 -24.10 -3.71
N GLY A 313 5.35 -24.14 -4.16
CA GLY A 313 5.77 -23.40 -5.35
C GLY A 313 7.27 -23.26 -5.50
N PHE A 314 7.68 -22.92 -6.71
CA PHE A 314 9.06 -22.60 -7.07
C PHE A 314 9.08 -21.63 -8.24
N THR A 315 10.20 -20.92 -8.41
CA THR A 315 10.49 -20.17 -9.62
C THR A 315 11.71 -20.75 -10.32
N GLY A 316 11.73 -20.71 -11.64
CA GLY A 316 12.76 -21.37 -12.46
C GLY A 316 13.06 -20.61 -13.73
N ILE A 317 14.02 -21.11 -14.51
CA ILE A 317 14.40 -20.47 -15.79
C ILE A 317 13.29 -20.66 -16.84
N ASN A 318 12.65 -21.83 -16.87
CA ASN A 318 11.69 -22.19 -17.92
C ASN A 318 10.25 -22.36 -17.42
N ILE A 319 10.07 -22.56 -16.11
CA ILE A 319 8.77 -22.85 -15.51
C ILE A 319 8.73 -22.32 -14.08
N ASP A 320 7.63 -21.66 -13.78
CA ASP A 320 7.26 -21.27 -12.44
C ASP A 320 5.98 -22.00 -12.03
N TYR A 321 5.85 -22.26 -10.74
CA TYR A 321 4.69 -22.95 -10.17
C TYR A 321 4.35 -22.35 -8.80
N ALA A 322 3.07 -22.16 -8.53
CA ALA A 322 2.59 -21.89 -7.19
C ALA A 322 1.20 -22.48 -6.96
N LYS A 323 0.95 -22.85 -5.70
CA LYS A 323 -0.32 -23.38 -5.21
C LYS A 323 -0.77 -22.55 -4.02
N GLY A 324 -1.87 -21.84 -4.20
CA GLY A 324 -2.50 -21.06 -3.15
C GLY A 324 -3.57 -21.85 -2.42
N LEU A 325 -3.63 -21.71 -1.10
CA LEU A 325 -4.70 -22.26 -0.28
C LEU A 325 -5.77 -21.17 -0.04
N SER A 326 -6.99 -21.32 -0.57
CA SER A 326 -8.04 -20.30 -0.41
C SER A 326 -8.64 -20.27 0.99
N ASN A 327 -8.59 -21.39 1.72
CA ASN A 327 -9.24 -21.56 3.02
C ASN A 327 -8.20 -22.02 4.07
N ARG A 328 -8.18 -21.45 5.27
CA ARG A 328 -7.37 -22.03 6.35
C ARG A 328 -7.97 -23.40 6.76
N PRO A 329 -7.15 -24.45 7.00
CA PRO A 329 -7.65 -25.74 7.47
C PRO A 329 -8.48 -25.57 8.76
N GLY A 330 -9.61 -26.27 8.87
CA GLY A 330 -10.48 -26.23 10.06
C GLY A 330 -11.70 -25.29 10.02
N GLN A 331 -12.04 -24.72 8.85
CA GLN A 331 -13.22 -23.84 8.69
C GLN A 331 -14.31 -24.37 7.74
N TYR A 332 -14.36 -25.68 7.49
CA TYR A 332 -15.52 -26.28 6.83
C TYR A 332 -16.58 -26.60 7.89
N THR A 333 -17.52 -25.68 8.13
CA THR A 333 -18.90 -26.13 8.26
C THR A 333 -19.45 -26.20 6.84
N LEU A 334 -19.39 -27.38 6.23
CA LEU A 334 -20.38 -27.69 5.21
C LEU A 334 -21.74 -27.49 5.91
N PRO A 335 -22.67 -26.69 5.36
CA PRO A 335 -24.03 -26.74 5.83
C PRO A 335 -24.47 -28.20 5.73
N ASP A 336 -25.00 -28.74 6.82
CA ASP A 336 -25.72 -29.99 6.80
C ASP A 336 -26.76 -29.88 5.68
N TYR A 337 -26.56 -30.61 4.58
CA TYR A 337 -27.55 -30.71 3.52
C TYR A 337 -28.62 -31.66 4.02
N GLY A 338 -29.34 -31.19 5.04
CA GLY A 338 -30.59 -31.77 5.48
C GLY A 338 -31.53 -31.82 4.29
N ASN A 339 -31.95 -33.05 3.99
CA ASN A 339 -32.91 -33.42 2.96
C ASN A 339 -34.05 -32.40 2.82
N HIS A 340 -33.99 -31.58 1.78
CA HIS A 340 -35.16 -30.92 1.20
C HIS A 340 -35.14 -31.11 -0.31
N ILE A 341 -35.32 -32.37 -0.71
CA ILE A 341 -35.97 -32.73 -1.97
C ILE A 341 -37.48 -32.79 -1.65
N ARG A 342 -38.29 -32.08 -2.44
CA ARG A 342 -39.62 -32.58 -2.78
C ARG A 342 -39.49 -33.38 -4.06
#